data_AF-A0A4V0YPK2-F1
#
_entry.id   AF-A0A4V0YPK2-F1
#
_cell.length_a   1.000
_cell.length_b   1.000
_cell.length_c   1.000
_cell.angle_alpha   90.00
_cell.angle_beta   90.00
_cell.angle_gamma   90.00
#
_symmetry.space_group_name_H-M   'P 1'
#
loop_
_entity.id
_entity.type
_entity.pdbx_description
1 polymer ?
#
loop_
_entity_poly.entity_id
_entity_poly.type
_entity_poly.pdbx_seq_one_letter_code
_entity_poly.pdbx_strand_id
1 'polypeptide(L)'
;MALRGTPYERGHQHGAAFERDIVSALDRLAKAFSARALRTARRTAEASWRTMTALAPAIAAEIEGMADGAGCAVEDIFLNIGFEFFGEPSPTGCSALAFNGGSGAVVGQNWDAPRGAKSGLVLFMHTGPDGFRLATVASRGTLGWVGQNGSGLVW
;
A
#
# COMPACT_ATOMS: atom_id res chain seq x y z
N MET A 1 -1.29 13.69 1.69
CA MET A 1 -2.24 13.85 0.58
C MET A 1 -3.63 13.51 1.06
N ALA A 2 -4.64 14.30 0.73
CA ALA A 2 -6.04 13.95 1.00
C ALA A 2 -6.61 13.14 -0.17
N LEU A 3 -7.28 12.03 0.13
CA LEU A 3 -7.95 11.14 -0.84
C LEU A 3 -9.42 11.04 -0.45
N ARG A 4 -10.33 11.32 -1.38
CA ARG A 4 -11.77 11.47 -1.07
C ARG A 4 -12.66 10.62 -1.96
N GLY A 5 -13.78 10.16 -1.41
CA GLY A 5 -14.81 9.44 -2.18
C GLY A 5 -14.77 7.94 -1.99
N THR A 6 -15.38 7.23 -2.93
CA THR A 6 -15.41 5.78 -3.03
C THR A 6 -13.98 5.21 -3.10
N PRO A 7 -13.78 3.91 -2.78
CA PRO A 7 -12.45 3.31 -2.84
C PRO A 7 -11.78 3.49 -4.20
N TYR A 8 -12.51 3.31 -5.30
CA TYR A 8 -12.00 3.55 -6.65
C TYR A 8 -11.57 5.01 -6.86
N GLU A 9 -12.39 6.00 -6.48
CA GLU A 9 -12.04 7.41 -6.65
C GLU A 9 -10.79 7.81 -5.86
N ARG A 10 -10.62 7.24 -4.65
CA ARG A 10 -9.41 7.45 -3.85
C ARG A 10 -8.19 6.81 -4.51
N GLY A 11 -8.33 5.59 -5.01
CA GLY A 11 -7.32 4.91 -5.81
C GLY A 11 -6.89 5.78 -7.00
N HIS A 12 -7.85 6.23 -7.80
CA HIS A 12 -7.59 7.06 -8.97
C HIS A 12 -6.89 8.37 -8.64
N GLN A 13 -7.29 9.04 -7.56
CA GLN A 13 -6.57 10.22 -7.07
C GLN A 13 -5.11 9.90 -6.71
N HIS A 14 -4.86 8.80 -6.00
CA HIS A 14 -3.51 8.35 -5.66
C HIS A 14 -2.69 8.09 -6.93
N GLY A 15 -3.22 7.25 -7.83
CA GLY A 15 -2.56 6.88 -9.09
C GLY A 15 -2.18 8.11 -9.91
N ALA A 16 -3.14 9.01 -10.14
CA ALA A 16 -2.92 10.20 -10.95
C ALA A 16 -1.93 11.19 -10.31
N ALA A 17 -1.94 11.32 -8.98
CA ALA A 17 -1.01 12.23 -8.30
C ALA A 17 0.43 11.72 -8.29
N PHE A 18 0.64 10.41 -8.40
CA PHE A 18 1.95 9.77 -8.25
C PHE A 18 2.33 8.87 -9.42
N GLU A 19 1.73 9.05 -10.60
CA GLU A 19 1.94 8.26 -11.82
C GLU A 19 3.43 7.96 -12.06
N ARG A 20 4.27 9.00 -12.10
CA ARG A 20 5.72 8.86 -12.35
C ARG A 20 6.44 8.07 -11.26
N ASP A 21 6.07 8.28 -10.00
CA ASP A 21 6.67 7.56 -8.87
C ASP A 21 6.28 6.07 -8.91
N ILE A 22 5.03 5.78 -9.27
CA ILE A 22 4.48 4.44 -9.41
C ILE A 22 5.19 3.71 -10.55
N VAL A 23 5.24 4.29 -11.75
CA VAL A 23 5.96 3.71 -12.89
C VAL A 23 7.43 3.43 -12.53
N SER A 24 8.08 4.38 -11.84
CA SER A 24 9.46 4.19 -11.36
C SER A 24 9.59 3.07 -10.31
N ALA A 25 8.58 2.88 -9.45
CA ALA A 25 8.54 1.78 -8.49
C ALA A 25 8.40 0.42 -9.21
N LEU A 26 7.50 0.31 -10.18
CA LEU A 26 7.31 -0.88 -11.01
C LEU A 26 8.58 -1.25 -11.79
N ASP A 27 9.26 -0.26 -12.36
CA ASP A 27 10.55 -0.46 -13.03
C ASP A 27 11.63 -0.97 -12.08
N ARG A 28 11.67 -0.46 -10.85
CA ARG A 28 12.62 -0.94 -9.82
C ARG A 28 12.29 -2.36 -9.40
N LEU A 29 11.01 -2.69 -9.20
CA LEU A 29 10.56 -4.04 -8.90
C LEU A 29 10.99 -5.03 -9.98
N ALA A 30 10.80 -4.69 -11.25
CA ALA A 30 11.19 -5.51 -12.39
C ALA A 30 12.71 -5.74 -12.48
N LYS A 31 13.52 -4.79 -11.99
CA LYS A 31 15.00 -4.90 -11.96
C LYS A 31 15.53 -5.60 -10.71
N ALA A 32 14.76 -5.60 -9.61
CA ALA A 32 15.18 -6.18 -8.33
C ALA A 32 15.15 -7.71 -8.33
N PHE A 33 14.37 -8.33 -9.21
CA PHE A 33 14.14 -9.77 -9.20
C PHE A 33 14.52 -10.43 -10.53
N SER A 34 14.94 -11.69 -10.45
CA SER A 34 15.17 -12.49 -11.66
C SER A 34 13.88 -12.67 -12.47
N ALA A 35 14.00 -12.86 -13.78
CA ALA A 35 12.85 -13.12 -14.64
C ALA A 35 12.05 -14.38 -14.20
N ARG A 36 12.71 -15.38 -13.60
CA ARG A 36 12.03 -16.56 -13.04
C ARG A 36 11.18 -16.18 -11.82
N ALA A 37 11.74 -15.39 -10.90
CA ALA A 37 11.04 -14.94 -9.70
C ALA A 37 9.81 -14.09 -10.07
N LEU A 38 9.96 -13.12 -10.97
CA LEU A 38 8.86 -12.28 -11.45
C LEU A 38 7.73 -13.10 -12.09
N ARG A 39 8.06 -14.09 -12.93
CA ARG A 39 7.04 -14.98 -13.51
C ARG A 39 6.28 -15.78 -12.46
N THR A 40 6.97 -16.25 -11.42
CA THR A 40 6.32 -16.97 -10.33
C THR A 40 5.42 -16.03 -9.52
N ALA A 41 5.92 -14.85 -9.14
CA ALA A 41 5.18 -13.85 -8.39
C ALA A 41 3.91 -13.40 -9.14
N ARG A 42 4.02 -13.12 -10.45
CA ARG A 42 2.87 -12.78 -11.31
C ARG A 42 1.79 -13.86 -11.33
N ARG A 43 2.17 -15.13 -11.52
CA ARG A 43 1.20 -16.24 -11.47
C ARG A 43 0.50 -16.35 -10.12
N THR A 44 1.23 -16.15 -9.02
CA THR A 44 0.64 -16.17 -7.67
C THR A 44 -0.31 -14.99 -7.47
N ALA A 45 0.07 -13.79 -7.92
CA ALA A 45 -0.76 -12.59 -7.87
C ALA A 45 -2.04 -12.79 -8.69
N GLU A 46 -1.95 -13.22 -9.94
CA GLU A 46 -3.09 -13.51 -10.82
C GLU A 46 -4.05 -14.53 -10.20
N ALA A 47 -3.51 -15.63 -9.65
CA ALA A 47 -4.32 -16.65 -8.99
C ALA A 47 -5.01 -16.14 -7.71
N SER A 48 -4.38 -15.19 -7.01
CA SER A 48 -4.89 -14.62 -5.75
C SER A 48 -5.86 -13.46 -5.97
N TRP A 49 -5.80 -12.79 -7.12
CA TRP A 49 -6.62 -11.60 -7.42
C TRP A 49 -8.12 -11.87 -7.33
N ARG A 50 -8.57 -13.02 -7.84
CA ARG A 50 -9.98 -13.43 -7.75
C ARG A 50 -10.44 -13.55 -6.29
N THR A 51 -9.62 -14.16 -5.45
CA THR A 51 -9.92 -14.31 -4.01
C THR A 51 -9.91 -12.94 -3.33
N MET A 52 -8.96 -12.07 -3.68
CA MET A 52 -8.88 -10.71 -3.13
C MET A 52 -10.11 -9.88 -3.47
N THR A 53 -10.55 -9.92 -4.72
CA THR A 53 -11.75 -9.20 -5.18
C THR A 53 -13.02 -9.70 -4.47
N ALA A 54 -13.10 -11.01 -4.18
CA ALA A 54 -14.24 -11.57 -3.47
C ALA A 54 -14.25 -11.24 -1.96
N LEU A 55 -13.08 -11.26 -1.31
CA LEU A 55 -12.97 -11.05 0.14
C LEU A 55 -12.93 -9.56 0.53
N ALA A 56 -12.33 -8.72 -0.30
CA ALA A 56 -12.11 -7.31 -0.02
C ALA A 56 -12.40 -6.44 -1.26
N PRO A 57 -13.66 -6.39 -1.73
CA PRO A 57 -14.03 -5.67 -2.95
C PRO A 57 -13.70 -4.17 -2.89
N ALA A 58 -13.78 -3.55 -1.71
CA ALA A 58 -13.38 -2.16 -1.53
C ALA A 58 -11.86 -1.95 -1.74
N ILE A 59 -11.03 -2.88 -1.28
CA ILE A 59 -9.58 -2.83 -1.48
C ILE A 59 -9.24 -3.05 -2.95
N ALA A 60 -9.88 -4.04 -3.59
CA ALA A 60 -9.71 -4.30 -5.01
C ALA A 60 -10.07 -3.08 -5.86
N ALA A 61 -11.20 -2.41 -5.57
CA ALA A 61 -11.60 -1.19 -6.26
C ALA A 61 -10.58 -0.03 -6.08
N GLU A 62 -9.97 0.10 -4.89
CA GLU A 62 -8.93 1.11 -4.66
C GLU A 62 -7.63 0.80 -5.41
N ILE A 63 -7.28 -0.48 -5.57
CA ILE A 63 -6.15 -0.93 -6.42
C ILE A 63 -6.44 -0.68 -7.91
N GLU A 64 -7.65 -0.99 -8.38
CA GLU A 64 -8.10 -0.74 -9.74
C GLU A 64 -8.05 0.75 -10.07
N GLY A 65 -8.62 1.59 -9.20
CA GLY A 65 -8.54 3.04 -9.36
C GLY A 65 -7.09 3.53 -9.40
N MET A 66 -6.22 3.00 -8.54
CA MET A 66 -4.80 3.37 -8.53
C MET A 66 -4.10 3.03 -9.84
N ALA A 67 -4.41 1.87 -10.41
CA ALA A 67 -3.88 1.44 -11.70
C ALA A 67 -4.36 2.34 -12.84
N ASP A 68 -5.66 2.63 -12.90
CA ASP A 68 -6.25 3.51 -13.91
C ASP A 68 -5.67 4.93 -13.81
N GLY A 69 -5.58 5.48 -12.60
CA GLY A 69 -5.00 6.80 -12.37
C GLY A 69 -3.51 6.88 -12.73
N ALA A 70 -2.77 5.79 -12.58
CA ALA A 70 -1.35 5.71 -12.93
C ALA A 70 -1.09 5.26 -14.38
N GLY A 71 -2.13 4.91 -15.14
CA GLY A 71 -2.01 4.44 -16.52
C GLY A 71 -1.28 3.10 -16.66
N CYS A 72 -1.39 2.20 -15.68
CA CYS A 72 -0.73 0.89 -15.67
C CYS A 72 -1.73 -0.25 -15.45
N ALA A 73 -1.27 -1.50 -15.60
CA ALA A 73 -2.11 -2.67 -15.39
C ALA A 73 -2.41 -2.86 -13.88
N VAL A 74 -3.63 -3.31 -13.57
CA VAL A 74 -4.04 -3.58 -12.17
C VAL A 74 -3.17 -4.66 -11.52
N GLU A 75 -2.74 -5.64 -12.32
CA GLU A 75 -1.85 -6.71 -11.90
C GLU A 75 -0.46 -6.21 -11.53
N ASP A 76 0.02 -5.13 -12.17
CA ASP A 76 1.31 -4.53 -11.84
C ASP A 76 1.25 -3.81 -10.48
N ILE A 77 0.16 -3.08 -10.21
CA ILE A 77 -0.07 -2.47 -8.89
C ILE A 77 -0.23 -3.56 -7.82
N PHE A 78 -1.03 -4.60 -8.10
CA PHE A 78 -1.25 -5.67 -7.14
C PHE A 78 0.04 -6.43 -6.82
N LEU A 79 0.86 -6.72 -7.84
CA LEU A 79 2.17 -7.31 -7.68
C LEU A 79 3.12 -6.42 -6.85
N ASN A 80 3.07 -5.09 -7.06
CA ASN A 80 3.90 -4.12 -6.33
C ASN A 80 3.53 -4.01 -4.85
N ILE A 81 2.25 -4.18 -4.51
CA ILE A 81 1.76 -4.11 -3.13
C ILE A 81 2.05 -5.41 -2.38
N GLY A 82 1.96 -6.57 -3.06
CA GLY A 82 2.11 -7.89 -2.45
C GLY A 82 3.56 -8.35 -2.34
N PHE A 83 4.25 -7.94 -1.29
CA PHE A 83 5.60 -8.44 -1.01
C PHE A 83 5.61 -9.96 -0.77
N GLU A 84 4.49 -10.55 -0.36
CA GLU A 84 4.29 -11.99 -0.14
C GLU A 84 4.44 -12.83 -1.43
N PHE A 85 4.34 -12.20 -2.60
CA PHE A 85 4.57 -12.88 -3.87
C PHE A 85 6.05 -13.17 -4.14
N PHE A 86 6.93 -12.51 -3.39
CA PHE A 86 8.38 -12.65 -3.48
C PHE A 86 8.87 -13.39 -2.24
N GLY A 87 9.28 -14.65 -2.42
CA GLY A 87 9.55 -15.60 -1.32
C GLY A 87 10.77 -15.31 -0.43
N GLU A 88 11.40 -14.14 -0.53
CA GLU A 88 12.46 -13.72 0.38
C GLU A 88 12.03 -12.46 1.13
N PRO A 89 11.91 -12.53 2.48
CA PRO A 89 11.73 -11.33 3.28
C PRO A 89 12.87 -10.36 3.02
N SER A 90 12.55 -9.13 2.66
CA SER A 90 13.52 -8.04 2.68
C SER A 90 14.17 -7.98 4.08
N PRO A 91 15.49 -7.76 4.20
CA PRO A 91 16.19 -7.65 5.48
C PRO A 91 15.87 -6.30 6.16
N THR A 92 14.59 -6.01 6.33
CA THR A 92 14.03 -4.85 7.00
C THR A 92 13.50 -5.28 8.35
N GLY A 93 13.67 -4.40 9.35
CA GLY A 93 13.19 -4.59 10.70
C GLY A 93 12.09 -3.58 11.05
N CYS A 94 11.39 -3.87 12.13
CA CYS A 94 10.59 -2.88 12.84
C CYS A 94 10.62 -3.19 14.34
N SER A 95 10.53 -2.16 15.16
CA SER A 95 10.35 -2.22 16.60
C SER A 95 9.10 -1.43 16.94
N ALA A 96 8.13 -2.08 17.58
CA ALA A 96 6.91 -1.45 18.05
C ALA A 96 6.90 -1.37 19.57
N LEU A 97 6.30 -0.31 20.10
CA LEU A 97 6.09 -0.10 21.52
C LEU A 97 4.64 0.27 21.78
N ALA A 98 4.13 -0.22 22.91
CA ALA A 98 2.85 0.20 23.47
C ALA A 98 3.02 0.39 24.97
N PHE A 99 2.58 1.53 25.48
CA PHE A 99 2.65 1.87 26.90
C PHE A 99 1.30 2.46 27.33
N ASN A 100 0.73 1.94 28.42
CA ASN A 100 -0.49 2.50 29.00
C ASN A 100 -0.14 3.50 30.11
N GLY A 101 -0.36 4.79 29.86
CA GLY A 101 -0.14 5.87 30.81
C GLY A 101 -1.42 6.33 31.51
N GLY A 102 -1.28 7.21 32.51
CA GLY A 102 -2.41 7.72 33.28
C GLY A 102 -3.42 8.55 32.47
N SER A 103 -3.05 9.04 31.28
CA SER A 103 -3.91 9.80 30.37
C SER A 103 -4.30 9.03 29.10
N GLY A 104 -3.98 7.74 29.02
CA GLY A 104 -4.26 6.89 27.86
C GLY A 104 -3.04 6.11 27.38
N ALA A 105 -3.27 5.26 26.38
CA ALA A 105 -2.21 4.47 25.76
C ALA A 105 -1.44 5.29 24.72
N VAL A 106 -0.12 5.11 24.71
CA VAL A 106 0.79 5.57 23.66
C VAL A 106 1.28 4.35 22.90
N VAL A 107 1.16 4.41 21.58
CA VAL A 107 1.58 3.37 20.65
C VAL A 107 2.49 3.98 19.59
N GLY A 108 3.49 3.25 19.15
CA GLY A 108 4.42 3.74 18.14
C GLY A 108 5.30 2.64 17.59
N GLN A 109 5.89 2.90 16.43
CA GLN A 109 6.78 2.00 15.74
C GLN A 109 7.86 2.78 14.98
N ASN A 110 9.05 2.19 14.84
CA ASN A 110 10.01 2.56 13.79
C ASN A 110 9.97 1.58 12.62
N TRP A 111 10.45 2.02 11.46
CA TRP A 111 10.68 1.15 10.31
C TRP A 111 12.13 1.24 9.87
N ASP A 112 12.83 0.11 9.89
CA ASP A 112 14.19 0.01 9.40
C ASP A 112 14.16 -0.20 7.89
N ALA A 113 14.26 0.90 7.16
CA ALA A 113 14.18 0.94 5.70
C ALA A 113 15.54 1.19 5.05
N PRO A 114 15.74 0.77 3.78
CA PRO A 114 16.91 1.14 3.00
C PRO A 114 17.13 2.66 2.94
N ARG A 115 18.39 3.09 2.79
CA ARG A 115 18.73 4.51 2.63
C ARG A 115 17.93 5.11 1.47
N GLY A 116 17.30 6.26 1.72
CA GLY A 116 16.51 6.99 0.73
C GLY A 116 15.02 6.60 0.67
N ALA A 117 14.59 5.51 1.32
CA ALA A 117 13.20 5.06 1.30
C ALA A 117 12.20 6.14 1.78
N LYS A 118 12.61 6.98 2.74
CA LYS A 118 11.82 8.11 3.25
C LYS A 118 11.27 9.02 2.14
N SER A 119 12.01 9.20 1.05
CA SER A 119 11.60 10.08 -0.05
C SER A 119 10.35 9.61 -0.80
N GLY A 120 10.02 8.31 -0.71
CA GLY A 120 8.83 7.71 -1.31
C GLY A 120 7.61 7.63 -0.38
N LEU A 121 7.77 7.98 0.91
CA LEU A 121 6.71 7.89 1.89
C LEU A 121 5.82 9.14 1.89
N VAL A 122 4.52 8.92 2.04
CA VAL A 122 3.50 9.98 2.11
C VAL A 122 2.50 9.63 3.22
N LEU A 123 2.07 10.64 3.97
CA LEU A 123 0.89 10.54 4.82
C LEU A 123 -0.36 10.71 3.96
N PHE A 124 -1.17 9.67 3.84
CA PHE A 124 -2.45 9.66 3.15
C PHE A 124 -3.60 9.80 4.14
N MET A 125 -4.44 10.80 3.90
CA MET A 125 -5.65 11.08 4.66
C MET A 125 -6.86 10.70 3.80
N HIS A 126 -7.39 9.50 4.02
CA HIS A 126 -8.54 8.98 3.30
C HIS A 126 -9.83 9.39 3.99
N THR A 127 -10.80 9.83 3.19
CA THR A 127 -12.19 10.06 3.60
C THR A 127 -13.12 9.45 2.58
N GLY A 128 -14.18 8.77 3.01
CA GLY A 128 -15.11 8.11 2.10
C GLY A 128 -16.54 8.02 2.63
N PRO A 129 -17.43 7.31 1.91
CA PRO A 129 -18.80 7.03 2.34
C PRO A 129 -18.87 6.42 3.73
N ASP A 130 -20.05 6.52 4.35
CA ASP A 130 -20.37 5.92 5.65
C ASP A 130 -19.41 6.31 6.79
N GLY A 131 -18.81 7.50 6.68
CA GLY A 131 -17.90 8.03 7.68
C GLY A 131 -16.51 7.38 7.66
N PHE A 132 -16.14 6.66 6.58
CA PHE A 132 -14.80 6.09 6.44
C PHE A 132 -13.72 7.17 6.58
N ARG A 133 -12.84 7.00 7.56
CA ARG A 133 -11.67 7.86 7.78
C ARG A 133 -10.46 7.01 8.13
N LEU A 134 -9.36 7.26 7.44
CA LEU A 134 -8.10 6.54 7.61
C LEU A 134 -6.93 7.50 7.40
N ALA A 135 -5.98 7.53 8.34
CA ALA A 135 -4.69 8.18 8.18
C ALA A 135 -3.61 7.09 8.13
N THR A 136 -2.86 6.99 7.03
CA THR A 136 -1.79 5.99 6.91
C THR A 136 -0.55 6.59 6.26
N VAL A 137 0.62 6.18 6.73
CA VAL A 137 1.88 6.39 6.03
C VAL A 137 2.10 5.19 5.12
N ALA A 138 2.26 5.45 3.83
CA ALA A 138 2.50 4.43 2.82
C ALA A 138 3.49 4.94 1.77
N SER A 139 4.05 4.02 0.99
CA SER A 139 4.79 4.37 -0.22
C SER A 139 3.81 4.79 -1.31
N ARG A 140 4.24 5.68 -2.20
CA ARG A 140 3.49 5.98 -3.43
C ARG A 140 3.30 4.70 -4.24
N GLY A 141 2.08 4.38 -4.61
CA GLY A 141 1.73 3.11 -5.27
C GLY A 141 1.46 1.95 -4.31
N THR A 142 1.32 2.20 -3.01
CA THR A 142 0.86 1.19 -2.04
C THR A 142 -0.30 1.69 -1.18
N LEU A 143 -1.06 0.76 -0.57
CA LEU A 143 -2.33 1.07 0.11
C LEU A 143 -2.16 1.59 1.54
N GLY A 144 -1.18 1.07 2.27
CA GLY A 144 -1.07 1.32 3.70
C GLY A 144 0.12 0.58 4.29
N TRP A 145 0.69 1.13 5.36
CA TRP A 145 1.75 0.47 6.12
C TRP A 145 1.48 0.60 7.62
N VAL A 146 1.68 1.80 8.16
CA VAL A 146 1.32 2.17 9.54
C VAL A 146 0.25 3.23 9.52
N GLY A 147 -0.67 3.23 10.47
CA GLY A 147 -1.79 4.15 10.44
C GLY A 147 -2.76 4.06 11.59
N GLN A 148 -3.83 4.83 11.44
CA GLN A 148 -4.97 4.81 12.36
C GLN A 148 -6.28 5.07 11.61
N ASN A 149 -7.37 4.48 12.09
CA ASN A 149 -8.71 4.77 11.58
C ASN A 149 -9.44 5.82 12.43
N GLY A 150 -10.59 6.30 11.92
CA GLY A 150 -11.42 7.31 12.58
C GLY A 150 -12.04 6.88 13.92
N SER A 151 -11.90 5.61 14.31
CA SER A 151 -12.37 5.03 15.57
C SER A 151 -11.23 4.82 16.59
N GLY A 152 -9.99 5.19 16.25
CA GLY A 152 -8.83 5.08 17.14
C GLY A 152 -8.10 3.75 17.11
N LEU A 153 -8.43 2.84 16.17
CA LEU A 153 -7.62 1.64 15.94
C LEU A 153 -6.32 2.04 15.25
N VAL A 154 -5.20 1.49 15.73
CA VAL A 154 -3.84 1.77 15.24
C VAL A 154 -3.14 0.48 14.78
N TRP A 155 -2.23 0.60 13.81
CA TRP A 155 -1.36 -0.47 13.33
C TRP A 155 -0.03 0.07 12.81
#